data_AF-A0A369J7V0-F1
#
_entry.id   AF-A0A369J7V0-F1
#
_cell.length_a   1.000
_cell.length_b   1.000
_cell.length_c   1.000
_cell.angle_alpha   90.00
_cell.angle_beta   90.00
_cell.angle_gamma   90.00
#
_symmetry.space_group_name_H-M   'P 1'
#
loop_
_entity.id
_entity.type
_entity.pdbx_description
1 polymer ?
#
loop_
_entity_poly.entity_id
_entity_poly.type
_entity_poly.pdbx_seq_one_letter_code
_entity_poly.pdbx_strand_id
1 'polypeptide(L)'
;MSLTPLQGQNPHPDPRSCCAECNQPSLGPLLLGQRKGNIITNYGRWFQKCNACDAFYWHNPATPIDKIPEDVVMRYVLKQSSVADGSNLSTLLCSEVNCRNLSNQRRRANKDCAQTPPRCAQCCKAAPPKDGCKAHKLSPRDVGLSSAMEALPYVQPESSPAAVENSARYYARPLKDDYAWGFVESHRKKLANALKMEESRELMESINN
;
A
#
# COMPACT_ATOMS: atom_id res chain seq x y z
N MET A 1 -14.88 -4.63 -22.33
CA MET A 1 -13.75 -5.57 -22.25
C MET A 1 -13.71 -6.10 -20.83
N SER A 2 -13.99 -7.39 -20.69
CA SER A 2 -14.36 -8.03 -19.43
C SER A 2 -13.15 -8.20 -18.52
N LEU A 3 -13.27 -7.71 -17.28
CA LEU A 3 -12.39 -8.06 -16.16
C LEU A 3 -12.45 -9.58 -15.98
N THR A 4 -11.40 -10.30 -16.36
CA THR A 4 -11.29 -11.72 -16.01
C THR A 4 -10.60 -11.77 -14.66
N PRO A 5 -11.32 -12.04 -13.56
CA PRO A 5 -10.66 -12.25 -12.29
C PRO A 5 -9.90 -13.58 -12.36
N LEU A 6 -8.60 -13.56 -12.11
CA LEU A 6 -7.81 -14.77 -11.78
C LEU A 6 -8.22 -15.41 -10.43
N GLN A 7 -9.44 -15.13 -9.95
CA GLN A 7 -10.05 -15.73 -8.75
C GLN A 7 -10.55 -17.17 -8.99
N GLY A 8 -10.42 -17.72 -10.20
CA GLY A 8 -11.02 -19.01 -10.56
C GLY A 8 -10.12 -20.25 -10.54
N GLN A 9 -8.80 -20.14 -10.42
CA GLN A 9 -7.91 -21.30 -10.65
C GLN A 9 -7.50 -22.08 -9.40
N ASN A 10 -7.77 -21.56 -8.21
CA ASN A 10 -7.32 -22.19 -6.96
C ASN A 10 -8.51 -22.37 -6.00
N PRO A 11 -9.14 -23.57 -5.97
CA PRO A 11 -10.23 -23.84 -5.04
C PRO A 11 -9.76 -23.57 -3.61
N HIS A 12 -10.67 -23.10 -2.77
CA HIS A 12 -10.42 -22.90 -1.34
C HIS A 12 -10.14 -24.29 -0.72
N PRO A 13 -8.90 -24.57 -0.28
CA PRO A 13 -8.57 -25.89 0.27
C PRO A 13 -9.14 -26.04 1.67
N ASP A 14 -9.23 -27.29 2.12
CA ASP A 14 -9.56 -27.56 3.52
C ASP A 14 -8.37 -27.18 4.41
N PRO A 15 -8.60 -26.43 5.50
CA PRO A 15 -7.55 -26.05 6.43
C PRO A 15 -6.99 -27.30 7.12
N ARG A 16 -5.66 -27.38 7.19
CA ARG A 16 -5.00 -28.42 8.00
C ARG A 16 -5.06 -28.07 9.48
N SER A 17 -5.20 -29.09 10.30
CA SER A 17 -5.19 -29.01 11.77
C SER A 17 -3.78 -29.02 12.36
N CYS A 18 -2.83 -29.75 11.73
CA CYS A 18 -1.50 -29.96 12.28
C CYS A 18 -0.38 -29.47 11.35
N CYS A 19 0.67 -28.90 11.94
CA CYS A 19 1.88 -28.51 11.21
C CYS A 19 2.69 -29.76 10.80
N ALA A 20 3.14 -29.83 9.55
CA ALA A 20 3.96 -30.94 9.07
C ALA A 20 5.38 -30.96 9.67
N GLU A 21 5.89 -29.81 10.13
CA GLU A 21 7.26 -29.67 10.64
C GLU A 21 7.38 -30.03 12.13
N CYS A 22 6.43 -29.57 12.94
CA CYS A 22 6.48 -29.74 14.40
C CYS A 22 5.34 -30.59 14.97
N ASN A 23 4.46 -31.11 14.11
CA ASN A 23 3.26 -31.89 14.47
C ASN A 23 2.31 -31.23 15.48
N GLN A 24 2.49 -29.94 15.77
CA GLN A 24 1.61 -29.22 16.68
C GLN A 24 0.27 -28.89 16.01
N PRO A 25 -0.85 -29.04 16.73
CA PRO A 25 -2.19 -28.67 16.26
C PRO A 25 -2.40 -27.15 16.37
N SER A 26 -1.47 -26.37 15.81
CA SER A 26 -1.41 -24.92 15.99
C SER A 26 -1.22 -24.16 14.66
N LEU A 27 -1.81 -24.67 13.59
CA LEU A 27 -1.89 -23.91 12.34
C LEU A 27 -2.89 -22.76 12.50
N GLY A 28 -2.43 -21.56 12.15
CA GLY A 28 -3.26 -20.36 12.11
C GLY A 28 -4.31 -20.41 10.99
N PRO A 29 -5.07 -19.31 10.83
CA PRO A 29 -6.14 -19.25 9.84
C PRO A 29 -5.61 -19.49 8.43
N LEU A 30 -6.44 -20.10 7.59
CA LEU A 30 -6.19 -20.22 6.17
C LEU A 30 -6.32 -18.83 5.52
N LEU A 31 -5.25 -18.37 4.90
CA LEU A 31 -5.15 -17.04 4.33
C LEU A 31 -4.79 -17.11 2.85
N LEU A 32 -5.33 -16.16 2.09
CA LEU A 32 -5.03 -16.01 0.67
C LEU A 32 -3.86 -15.03 0.47
N GLY A 33 -2.86 -15.46 -0.29
CA GLY A 33 -1.63 -14.74 -0.62
C GLY A 33 -1.81 -13.55 -1.57
N GLN A 34 -2.89 -12.78 -1.45
CA GLN A 34 -3.16 -11.63 -2.34
C GLN A 34 -2.41 -10.35 -1.96
N ARG A 35 -1.94 -10.22 -0.71
CA ARG A 35 -1.40 -8.93 -0.18
C ARG A 35 -0.09 -9.02 0.60
N LYS A 36 0.45 -10.20 0.89
CA LYS A 36 1.78 -10.34 1.52
C LYS A 36 2.88 -10.30 0.45
N GLY A 37 2.97 -9.13 -0.18
CA GLY A 37 3.83 -8.85 -1.33
C GLY A 37 5.28 -8.56 -0.95
N ASN A 38 6.03 -9.62 -0.64
CA ASN A 38 7.48 -9.66 -0.87
C ASN A 38 7.85 -10.62 -1.99
N ILE A 39 7.02 -11.64 -2.26
CA ILE A 39 7.25 -12.64 -3.30
C ILE A 39 6.03 -12.67 -4.21
N ILE A 40 6.19 -12.26 -5.48
CA ILE A 40 5.09 -12.11 -6.43
C ILE A 40 4.42 -13.45 -6.76
N THR A 41 5.19 -14.54 -6.82
CA THR A 41 4.70 -15.89 -7.12
C THR A 41 3.75 -16.45 -6.06
N ASN A 42 3.60 -15.77 -4.91
CA ASN A 42 2.61 -16.12 -3.89
C ASN A 42 1.20 -15.61 -4.19
N TYR A 43 1.03 -14.81 -5.25
CA TYR A 43 -0.26 -14.27 -5.63
C TYR A 43 -1.28 -15.37 -5.89
N GLY A 44 -2.42 -15.29 -5.19
CA GLY A 44 -3.53 -16.23 -5.36
C GLY A 44 -3.30 -17.63 -4.75
N ARG A 45 -2.25 -17.83 -3.95
CA ARG A 45 -2.01 -19.08 -3.22
C ARG A 45 -2.62 -19.06 -1.83
N TRP A 46 -3.17 -20.19 -1.40
CA TRP A 46 -3.62 -20.38 -0.03
C TRP A 46 -2.48 -20.86 0.87
N PHE A 47 -2.40 -20.33 2.08
CA PHE A 47 -1.40 -20.73 3.07
C PHE A 47 -1.94 -20.72 4.50
N GLN A 48 -1.34 -21.51 5.36
CA GLN A 48 -1.46 -21.43 6.82
C GLN A 48 -0.08 -21.23 7.42
N LYS A 49 0.01 -20.46 8.50
CA LYS A 49 1.25 -20.29 9.25
C LYS A 49 1.14 -21.08 10.55
N CYS A 50 2.16 -21.85 10.91
CA CYS A 50 2.21 -22.48 12.22
C CYS A 50 2.48 -21.43 13.30
N ASN A 51 1.73 -21.45 14.40
CA ASN A 51 1.91 -20.53 15.51
C ASN A 51 3.08 -20.92 16.44
N ALA A 52 3.57 -22.17 16.35
CA ALA A 52 4.65 -22.67 17.20
C ALA A 52 6.05 -22.50 16.58
N CYS A 53 6.23 -22.86 15.31
CA CYS A 53 7.53 -22.81 14.62
C CYS A 53 7.59 -21.78 13.49
N ASP A 54 6.56 -20.96 13.32
CA ASP A 54 6.42 -19.95 12.26
C ASP A 54 6.50 -20.47 10.82
N ALA A 55 6.54 -21.79 10.61
CA ALA A 55 6.59 -22.41 9.29
C ALA A 55 5.34 -22.08 8.46
N PHE A 56 5.55 -21.81 7.16
CA PHE A 56 4.49 -21.56 6.21
C PHE A 56 4.14 -22.84 5.45
N TYR A 57 2.91 -23.28 5.60
CA TYR A 57 2.35 -24.36 4.80
C TYR A 57 1.56 -23.76 3.63
N TRP A 58 2.00 -24.06 2.41
CA TRP A 58 1.34 -23.63 1.18
C TRP A 58 0.51 -24.77 0.60
N HIS A 59 -0.76 -24.51 0.36
CA HIS A 59 -1.70 -25.53 -0.16
C HIS A 59 -1.58 -25.73 -1.67
N ASN A 60 -1.13 -24.70 -2.39
CA ASN A 60 -1.06 -24.69 -3.85
C ASN A 60 0.37 -24.41 -4.32
N PRO A 61 0.74 -24.85 -5.55
CA PRO A 61 2.03 -24.53 -6.14
C PRO A 61 2.20 -23.01 -6.34
N ALA A 62 3.45 -22.59 -6.57
CA ALA A 62 3.76 -21.21 -6.90
C ALA A 62 3.06 -20.78 -8.19
N THR A 63 2.49 -19.57 -8.22
CA THR A 63 1.85 -19.04 -9.42
C THR A 63 2.94 -18.57 -10.40
N PRO A 64 2.97 -19.09 -11.65
CA PRO A 64 3.89 -18.62 -12.69
C PRO A 64 3.66 -17.14 -12.99
N ILE A 65 4.72 -16.38 -13.26
CA ILE A 65 4.67 -14.91 -13.42
C ILE A 65 3.74 -14.51 -14.58
N ASP A 66 3.79 -15.27 -15.67
CA ASP A 66 2.96 -15.19 -16.88
C ASP A 66 1.46 -15.41 -16.61
N LYS A 67 1.10 -16.06 -15.50
CA LYS A 67 -0.29 -16.23 -15.05
C LYS A 67 -0.73 -15.20 -14.03
N ILE A 68 0.11 -14.24 -13.66
CA ILE A 68 -0.23 -13.18 -12.72
C ILE A 68 -0.75 -11.97 -13.52
N PRO A 69 -1.85 -11.33 -13.09
CA PRO A 69 -2.35 -10.14 -13.78
C PRO A 69 -1.27 -9.06 -13.89
N GLU A 70 -1.16 -8.42 -15.06
CA GLU A 70 -0.14 -7.39 -15.31
C GLU A 70 -0.23 -6.24 -14.31
N ASP A 71 -1.42 -5.84 -13.89
CA ASP A 71 -1.63 -4.78 -12.88
C ASP A 71 -1.09 -5.16 -11.50
N VAL A 72 -1.06 -6.45 -11.16
CA VAL A 72 -0.46 -6.97 -9.92
C VAL A 72 1.06 -6.98 -10.04
N VAL A 73 1.59 -7.38 -11.19
CA VAL A 73 3.03 -7.33 -11.50
C VAL A 73 3.53 -5.89 -11.41
N MET A 74 2.86 -4.95 -12.07
CA MET A 74 3.23 -3.54 -12.04
C MET A 74 3.20 -2.96 -10.63
N ARG A 75 2.15 -3.25 -9.82
CA ARG A 75 2.11 -2.81 -8.41
C ARG A 75 3.24 -3.40 -7.58
N TYR A 76 3.59 -4.66 -7.81
CA TYR A 76 4.71 -5.31 -7.12
C TYR A 76 6.04 -4.66 -7.48
N VAL A 77 6.31 -4.42 -8.76
CA VAL A 77 7.54 -3.77 -9.25
C VAL A 77 7.65 -2.34 -8.72
N LEU A 78 6.56 -1.56 -8.73
CA LEU A 78 6.54 -0.22 -8.16
C LEU A 78 6.85 -0.24 -6.66
N LYS A 79 6.26 -1.19 -5.92
CA LYS A 79 6.54 -1.37 -4.49
C LYS A 79 7.99 -1.77 -4.25
N GLN A 80 8.53 -2.72 -5.01
CA GLN A 80 9.93 -3.14 -4.91
C GLN A 80 10.88 -1.98 -5.21
N SER A 81 10.61 -1.21 -6.26
CA SER A 81 11.41 -0.03 -6.62
C SER A 81 11.37 1.02 -5.51
N SER A 82 10.20 1.26 -4.91
CA SER A 82 10.08 2.20 -3.78
C SER A 82 10.82 1.77 -2.50
N VAL A 83 11.00 0.46 -2.31
CA VAL A 83 11.76 -0.11 -1.18
C VAL A 83 13.25 -0.17 -1.49
N ALA A 84 13.62 -0.54 -2.72
CA ALA A 84 14.99 -0.68 -3.19
C ALA A 84 15.71 0.66 -3.37
N ASP A 85 14.99 1.71 -3.75
CA ASP A 85 15.61 3.02 -3.94
C ASP A 85 16.09 3.65 -2.62
N GLY A 86 15.75 3.10 -1.45
CA GLY A 86 16.22 3.58 -0.12
C GLY A 86 15.97 5.08 0.13
N SER A 87 15.32 5.74 -0.81
CA SER A 87 15.28 7.17 -0.92
C SER A 87 14.06 7.57 -0.14
N ASN A 88 14.33 8.34 0.90
CA ASN A 88 13.37 9.07 1.70
C ASN A 88 12.56 10.09 0.86
N LEU A 89 12.39 9.88 -0.45
CA LEU A 89 11.63 10.70 -1.42
C LEU A 89 10.12 10.74 -1.13
N SER A 90 9.64 9.89 -0.22
CA SER A 90 8.27 9.97 0.32
C SER A 90 8.22 10.46 1.78
N THR A 91 9.26 11.16 2.25
CA THR A 91 9.14 11.96 3.47
C THR A 91 8.43 13.26 3.13
N LEU A 92 7.09 13.19 3.05
CA LEU A 92 6.26 14.39 3.02
C LEU A 92 6.64 15.25 4.23
N LEU A 93 7.00 16.51 4.00
CA LEU A 93 7.35 17.45 5.07
C LEU A 93 6.10 18.18 5.52
N CYS A 94 6.07 18.55 6.81
CA CYS A 94 4.97 19.31 7.38
C CYS A 94 4.77 20.61 6.62
N SER A 95 3.55 20.83 6.13
CA SER A 95 3.19 22.02 5.36
C SER A 95 3.17 23.32 6.17
N GLU A 96 3.13 23.24 7.51
CA GLU A 96 3.08 24.41 8.38
C GLU A 96 4.38 25.23 8.32
N VAL A 97 4.23 26.56 8.31
CA VAL A 97 5.34 27.50 8.23
C VAL A 97 6.16 27.40 9.52
N ASN A 98 7.48 27.36 9.39
CA ASN A 98 8.41 27.23 10.53
C ASN A 98 8.28 25.95 11.37
N CYS A 99 7.61 24.90 10.87
CA CYS A 99 7.55 23.63 11.57
C CYS A 99 8.91 22.91 11.54
N ARG A 100 9.70 23.09 12.61
CA ARG A 100 11.04 22.50 12.76
C ARG A 100 11.17 21.61 14.01
N ASN A 101 12.08 20.66 13.97
CA ASN A 101 12.49 19.86 15.13
C ASN A 101 13.61 20.58 15.91
N LEU A 102 14.06 20.00 17.03
CA LEU A 102 15.16 20.54 17.85
C LEU A 102 16.47 20.68 17.06
N SER A 103 16.67 19.86 16.04
CA SER A 103 17.81 19.91 15.11
C SER A 103 17.62 20.91 13.97
N ASN A 104 16.64 21.82 14.07
CA ASN A 104 16.33 22.86 13.08
C ASN A 104 15.91 22.35 11.69
N GLN A 105 15.53 21.07 11.57
CA GLN A 105 15.05 20.46 10.33
C GLN A 105 13.52 20.48 10.26
N ARG A 106 12.96 20.60 9.05
CA ARG A 106 11.51 20.53 8.86
C ARG A 106 10.96 19.18 9.33
N ARG A 107 9.89 19.21 10.12
CA ARG A 107 9.27 17.96 10.60
C ARG A 107 8.63 17.20 9.45
N ARG A 108 8.56 15.87 9.61
CA ARG A 108 7.83 15.00 8.69
C ARG A 108 6.33 15.21 8.88
N ALA A 109 5.60 15.39 7.78
CA ALA A 109 4.15 15.30 7.77
C ALA A 109 3.73 13.87 8.09
N ASN A 110 2.57 13.74 8.73
CA ASN A 110 1.99 12.43 8.93
C ASN A 110 1.26 12.00 7.65
N LYS A 111 1.51 10.77 7.19
CA LYS A 111 0.86 10.18 6.00
C LYS A 111 -0.65 10.04 6.16
N ASP A 112 -1.13 9.95 7.41
CA ASP A 112 -2.55 9.81 7.75
C ASP A 112 -3.24 11.17 7.99
N CYS A 113 -2.53 12.30 7.78
CA CYS A 113 -3.14 13.62 7.94
C CYS A 113 -4.22 13.85 6.88
N ALA A 114 -5.47 14.04 7.31
CA ALA A 114 -6.56 14.37 6.37
C ALA A 114 -6.54 15.84 5.91
N GLN A 115 -5.65 16.69 6.46
CA GLN A 115 -5.51 18.07 6.01
C GLN A 115 -4.67 18.15 4.74
N THR A 116 -5.13 18.97 3.78
CA THR A 116 -4.39 19.30 2.57
C THR A 116 -4.02 20.78 2.63
N PRO A 117 -2.74 21.16 2.63
CA PRO A 117 -1.54 20.32 2.55
C PRO A 117 -1.19 19.61 3.89
N PRO A 118 -0.56 18.40 3.86
CA PRO A 118 -0.42 17.53 5.03
C PRO A 118 0.52 18.08 6.10
N ARG A 119 0.09 17.98 7.36
CA ARG A 119 0.81 18.49 8.53
C ARG A 119 1.37 17.36 9.39
N CYS A 120 2.38 17.68 10.21
CA CYS A 120 2.80 16.79 11.30
C CYS A 120 1.72 16.77 12.39
N ALA A 121 1.75 15.77 13.27
CA ALA A 121 0.75 15.61 14.33
C ALA A 121 0.62 16.87 15.23
N GLN A 122 1.74 17.54 15.55
CA GLN A 122 1.70 18.75 16.37
C GLN A 122 1.04 19.93 15.65
N CYS A 123 1.42 20.19 14.40
CA CYS A 123 0.83 21.28 13.62
C CYS A 123 -0.61 20.99 13.20
N CYS A 124 -1.00 19.72 13.06
CA CYS A 124 -2.39 19.36 12.78
C CYS A 124 -3.29 19.60 14.00
N LYS A 125 -2.82 19.29 15.22
CA LYS A 125 -3.53 19.60 16.47
C LYS A 125 -3.67 21.10 16.74
N ALA A 126 -2.66 21.89 16.37
CA ALA A 126 -2.68 23.35 16.56
C ALA A 126 -3.48 24.11 15.48
N ALA A 127 -3.79 23.45 14.36
CA ALA A 127 -4.50 24.06 13.24
C ALA A 127 -6.01 24.15 13.52
N PRO A 128 -6.70 25.18 13.04
CA PRO A 128 -8.17 25.20 13.01
C PRO A 128 -8.73 24.19 11.99
N PRO A 129 -9.88 23.54 12.28
CA PRO A 129 -10.58 23.53 13.56
C PRO A 129 -9.74 22.82 14.63
N LYS A 130 -9.72 23.37 15.86
CA LYS A 130 -8.80 23.08 16.99
C LYS A 130 -8.71 21.60 17.44
N ASP A 131 -9.43 20.71 16.78
CA ASP A 131 -9.52 19.28 17.09
C ASP A 131 -8.59 18.41 16.25
N GLY A 132 -7.84 19.01 15.32
CA GLY A 132 -7.01 18.30 14.36
C GLY A 132 -7.82 17.39 13.43
N CYS A 133 -7.15 16.66 12.54
CA CYS A 133 -7.81 15.70 11.67
C CYS A 133 -8.20 14.42 12.44
N LYS A 134 -9.13 13.59 11.92
CA LYS A 134 -9.54 12.33 12.56
C LYS A 134 -8.37 11.42 12.97
N ALA A 135 -7.28 11.42 12.19
CA ALA A 135 -6.07 10.66 12.49
C ALA A 135 -5.22 11.25 13.63
N HIS A 136 -5.38 12.54 13.94
CA HIS A 136 -4.62 13.27 14.96
C HIS A 136 -5.49 13.83 16.08
N LYS A 137 -6.78 13.46 16.11
CA LYS A 137 -7.67 13.76 17.22
C LYS A 137 -7.00 13.37 18.52
N LEU A 138 -7.13 14.24 19.51
CA LEU A 138 -6.66 13.97 20.86
C LEU A 138 -7.34 12.68 21.34
N SER A 139 -6.53 11.75 21.85
CA SER A 139 -7.05 10.68 22.70
C SER A 139 -7.83 11.34 23.85
N PRO A 140 -8.97 10.81 24.32
CA PRO A 140 -9.83 11.46 25.32
C PRO A 140 -9.17 11.70 26.69
N ARG A 141 -7.87 11.45 26.85
CA ARG A 141 -7.13 11.69 28.08
C ARG A 141 -6.68 13.14 28.30
N ASP A 142 -6.76 14.02 27.29
CA ASP A 142 -6.22 15.39 27.38
C ASP A 142 -7.26 16.51 27.44
N VAL A 143 -8.55 16.24 27.62
CA VAL A 143 -9.56 17.30 27.80
C VAL A 143 -10.37 17.06 29.07
N GLY A 144 -9.75 17.44 30.18
CA GLY A 144 -10.48 17.72 31.41
C GLY A 144 -11.30 19.01 31.26
N LEU A 145 -12.60 18.88 31.52
CA LEU A 145 -13.51 19.90 32.06
C LEU A 145 -13.54 21.26 31.33
N SER A 146 -14.57 21.50 30.50
CA SER A 146 -15.59 22.54 30.78
C SER A 146 -16.84 22.38 29.89
N SER A 147 -17.92 21.97 30.55
CA SER A 147 -19.31 22.43 30.51
C SER A 147 -19.98 23.10 29.29
N ALA A 148 -21.28 22.80 29.25
CA ALA A 148 -22.43 23.56 28.75
C ALA A 148 -23.05 23.12 27.41
N MET A 149 -24.03 22.24 27.57
CA MET A 149 -25.22 22.09 26.75
C MET A 149 -25.88 23.44 26.42
N GLU A 150 -26.37 23.60 25.20
CA GLU A 150 -27.70 24.18 24.94
C GLU A 150 -28.17 23.90 23.51
N ALA A 151 -29.48 23.93 23.32
CA ALA A 151 -30.26 23.06 22.44
C ALA A 151 -30.86 23.76 21.19
N LEU A 152 -30.90 23.02 20.07
CA LEU A 152 -31.93 23.00 18.97
C LEU A 152 -32.22 24.31 18.18
N PRO A 153 -32.98 24.30 17.04
CA PRO A 153 -33.60 23.17 16.31
C PRO A 153 -33.34 23.11 14.77
N TYR A 154 -33.75 21.96 14.26
CA TYR A 154 -34.07 21.54 12.89
C TYR A 154 -34.89 22.56 12.06
N VAL A 155 -34.44 22.85 10.83
CA VAL A 155 -35.27 23.38 9.72
C VAL A 155 -34.79 22.77 8.39
N GLN A 156 -35.64 21.96 7.75
CA GLN A 156 -35.60 21.69 6.30
C GLN A 156 -36.35 22.82 5.56
N PRO A 157 -36.05 23.05 4.27
CA PRO A 157 -37.11 22.82 3.28
C PRO A 157 -36.66 22.28 1.91
N GLU A 158 -37.53 21.40 1.39
CA GLU A 158 -38.10 21.25 0.04
C GLU A 158 -37.32 21.51 -1.27
N SER A 159 -37.33 20.44 -2.08
CA SER A 159 -37.39 20.27 -3.54
C SER A 159 -37.52 21.47 -4.51
N SER A 160 -36.60 21.52 -5.50
CA SER A 160 -36.92 21.41 -6.95
C SER A 160 -35.65 21.27 -7.82
N PRO A 161 -35.71 20.62 -9.00
CA PRO A 161 -34.55 20.33 -9.84
C PRO A 161 -34.35 21.41 -10.92
N ALA A 162 -33.18 22.05 -10.94
CA ALA A 162 -32.75 22.89 -12.06
C ALA A 162 -31.40 22.39 -12.57
N ALA A 163 -31.35 22.13 -13.88
CA ALA A 163 -30.18 21.68 -14.61
C ALA A 163 -28.99 22.63 -14.38
N VAL A 164 -27.87 22.08 -13.90
CA VAL A 164 -26.59 22.79 -13.87
C VAL A 164 -25.62 22.07 -14.78
N GLU A 165 -25.31 22.77 -15.86
CA GLU A 165 -24.29 22.46 -16.85
C GLU A 165 -22.96 22.21 -16.13
N ASN A 166 -22.47 20.98 -16.24
CA ASN A 166 -21.33 20.50 -15.49
C ASN A 166 -20.03 21.02 -16.16
N SER A 167 -19.72 22.29 -15.94
CA SER A 167 -18.40 22.88 -16.25
C SER A 167 -17.37 22.34 -15.24
N ALA A 168 -17.07 21.05 -15.35
CA ALA A 168 -15.99 20.42 -14.62
C ALA A 168 -14.68 20.96 -15.19
N ARG A 169 -14.06 21.91 -14.46
CA ARG A 169 -12.67 22.29 -14.68
C ARG A 169 -11.81 21.04 -14.48
N TYR A 170 -11.44 20.40 -15.59
CA TYR A 170 -10.50 19.29 -15.63
C TYR A 170 -9.11 19.82 -15.28
N TYR A 171 -8.75 19.76 -13.99
CA TYR A 171 -7.40 20.08 -13.51
C TYR A 171 -6.39 18.94 -13.77
N ALA A 172 -6.85 17.79 -14.27
CA ALA A 172 -5.98 16.70 -14.68
C ALA A 172 -5.66 16.84 -16.17
N ARG A 173 -4.41 17.18 -16.50
CA ARG A 173 -3.91 17.03 -17.88
C ARG A 173 -4.03 15.55 -18.27
N PRO A 174 -4.60 15.22 -19.44
CA PRO A 174 -4.54 13.86 -19.96
C PRO A 174 -3.09 13.38 -19.97
N LEU A 175 -2.81 12.25 -19.33
CA LEU A 175 -1.52 11.59 -19.50
C LEU A 175 -1.39 11.24 -20.97
N LYS A 176 -0.34 11.74 -21.62
CA LYS A 176 -0.01 11.34 -22.97
C LYS A 176 0.42 9.87 -22.95
N ASP A 177 0.05 9.12 -23.97
CA ASP A 177 0.34 7.68 -24.09
C ASP A 177 1.85 7.37 -24.07
N ASP A 178 2.70 8.37 -24.34
CA ASP A 178 4.16 8.28 -24.33
C ASP A 178 4.81 8.52 -22.94
N TYR A 179 4.04 8.89 -21.92
CA TYR A 179 4.61 9.24 -20.60
C TYR A 179 5.40 8.10 -19.95
N ALA A 180 4.99 6.85 -20.16
CA ALA A 180 5.61 5.68 -19.55
C ALA A 180 6.76 5.07 -20.37
N TRP A 181 6.95 5.49 -21.63
CA TRP A 181 7.85 4.80 -22.57
C TRP A 181 9.30 4.78 -22.10
N GLY A 182 9.81 5.91 -21.60
CA GLY A 182 11.20 5.99 -21.09
C GLY A 182 11.44 5.07 -19.88
N PHE A 183 10.42 4.87 -19.04
CA PHE A 183 10.51 3.97 -17.89
C PHE A 183 10.52 2.50 -18.34
N VAL A 184 9.64 2.14 -19.27
CA VAL A 184 9.56 0.78 -19.84
C VAL A 184 10.86 0.40 -20.54
N GLU A 185 11.43 1.29 -21.36
CA GLU A 185 12.70 1.07 -22.06
C GLU A 185 13.87 0.85 -21.08
N SER A 186 13.94 1.67 -20.03
CA SER A 186 14.96 1.56 -18.98
C SER A 186 14.85 0.24 -18.20
N HIS A 187 13.63 -0.16 -17.85
CA HIS A 187 13.36 -1.42 -17.16
C HIS A 187 13.73 -2.63 -18.02
N ARG A 188 13.40 -2.60 -19.33
CA ARG A 188 13.76 -3.65 -20.28
C ARG A 188 15.28 -3.82 -20.39
N LYS A 189 16.03 -2.72 -20.41
CA LYS A 189 17.51 -2.75 -20.40
C LYS A 189 18.06 -3.34 -19.10
N LYS A 190 17.49 -2.99 -17.94
CA LYS A 190 17.93 -3.54 -16.65
C LYS A 190 17.72 -5.06 -16.58
N LEU A 191 16.58 -5.57 -17.02
CA LEU A 191 16.31 -7.01 -17.04
C LEU A 191 17.26 -7.76 -17.99
N ALA A 192 17.50 -7.22 -19.18
CA ALA A 192 18.45 -7.81 -20.13
C ALA A 192 19.88 -7.88 -19.56
N ASN A 193 20.30 -6.85 -18.81
CA ASN A 193 21.61 -6.85 -18.16
C ASN A 193 21.67 -7.84 -16.98
N ALA A 194 20.60 -7.95 -16.19
CA ALA A 194 20.54 -8.91 -15.09
C ALA A 194 20.64 -10.35 -15.59
N LEU A 195 19.94 -10.69 -16.69
CA LEU A 195 20.04 -12.01 -17.32
C LEU A 195 21.46 -12.31 -17.82
N LYS A 196 22.12 -11.34 -18.46
CA LYS A 196 23.52 -11.50 -18.90
C LYS A 196 24.49 -11.74 -17.75
N MET A 197 24.27 -11.09 -16.61
CA MET A 197 25.10 -11.28 -15.42
C MET A 197 24.91 -12.67 -14.81
N GLU A 198 23.67 -13.18 -14.81
CA GLU A 198 23.36 -14.52 -14.33
C GLU A 198 23.99 -15.59 -15.24
N GLU A 199 23.83 -15.45 -16.56
CA GLU A 199 24.45 -16.33 -17.55
C GLU A 199 25.98 -16.33 -17.44
N SER A 200 26.59 -15.15 -17.21
CA SER A 200 28.04 -15.04 -16.99
C SER A 200 28.49 -15.71 -15.68
N ARG A 201 27.65 -15.70 -14.65
CA ARG A 201 27.90 -16.33 -13.35
C ARG A 201 27.85 -17.85 -13.48
N GLU A 202 26.81 -18.38 -14.13
CA GLU A 202 26.69 -19.82 -14.42
C GLU A 202 27.85 -20.32 -15.28
N LEU A 203 28.29 -19.54 -16.27
CA LEU A 203 29.45 -19.89 -17.10
C LEU A 203 30.75 -19.97 -16.28
N MET A 204 30.99 -19.02 -15.37
CA MET A 204 32.16 -19.07 -14.47
C MET A 204 32.09 -20.24 -13.48
N GLU A 205 30.91 -20.58 -12.97
CA GLU A 205 30.72 -21.75 -12.09
C GLU A 205 30.94 -23.08 -12.84
N SER A 206 30.64 -23.13 -14.14
CA SER A 206 30.87 -24.32 -14.99
C SER A 206 32.34 -24.54 -15.38
N ILE A 207 33.16 -23.49 -15.42
CA ILE A 207 34.59 -23.57 -15.75
C ILE A 207 35.44 -24.00 -14.53
N ASN A 208 34.92 -23.79 -13.31
CA ASN A 208 35.60 -24.11 -12.06
C ASN A 208 35.27 -25.50 -11.49
N ASN A 209 34.45 -26.30 -12.19
CA ASN A 209 34.21 -27.73 -11.92
C ASN A 209 34.83 -28.59 -13.01
#